data_AF-A0A1W1HDA7-F1
#
_entry.id   AF-A0A1W1HDA7-F1
#
_cell.length_a   1.000
_cell.length_b   1.000
_cell.length_c   1.000
_cell.angle_alpha   90.00
_cell.angle_beta   90.00
_cell.angle_gamma   90.00
#
_symmetry.space_group_name_H-M   'P 1'
#
loop_
_entity.id
_entity.type
_entity.pdbx_description
1 polymer ?
#
loop_
_entity_poly.entity_id
_entity_poly.type
_entity_poly.pdbx_seq_one_letter_code
_entity_poly.pdbx_strand_id
1 'polypeptide(L)'
;MFFIYFPCALIVAIVVYFDSIKYKMPVWWAPLVFFAPAATPIYLIKTRRKKSVIPIAVCLLISVVVLAGEGFLFSKAKDKAELASHSPAAREIIKFTDRIKDVVNTLNYYTIKLEEVSGVGASTANINETLDFVTDMKALLREHENLINGFTMTVNDYRNLLIAEKLGWLLNIEGYYTETVVVKYLKSFDAYLESFESLLKYTGEYFDEIQMKSLKHRKNYDGYYMNYARALDRHSRIDVGRMKYQYNFLKHYPDLEPYLPKVLDSRFFKIWVKK
;
A
#
# COMPACT_ATOMS: atom_id res chain seq x y z
N MET A 1 -12.25 14.91 20.89
CA MET A 1 -13.38 15.40 20.08
C MET A 1 -14.13 14.16 19.64
N PHE A 2 -15.41 14.02 20.00
CA PHE A 2 -16.20 12.78 19.92
C PHE A 2 -17.18 12.87 18.74
N PHE A 3 -16.68 12.69 17.52
CA PHE A 3 -17.45 12.92 16.29
C PHE A 3 -18.51 11.86 15.99
N ILE A 4 -18.27 10.61 16.38
CA ILE A 4 -19.14 9.45 16.14
C ILE A 4 -19.82 9.01 17.45
N TYR A 5 -19.13 9.20 18.58
CA TYR A 5 -19.57 8.77 19.89
C TYR A 5 -20.83 9.50 20.38
N PHE A 6 -20.91 10.83 20.26
CA PHE A 6 -22.10 11.59 20.71
C PHE A 6 -23.38 11.24 19.93
N PRO A 7 -23.36 11.15 18.58
CA PRO A 7 -24.53 10.70 17.82
C PRO A 7 -25.01 9.29 18.19
N CYS A 8 -24.08 8.34 18.35
CA CYS A 8 -24.43 6.98 18.75
C CYS A 8 -25.00 6.92 20.18
N ALA A 9 -24.38 7.60 21.14
CA ALA A 9 -24.87 7.68 22.51
C ALA A 9 -26.26 8.31 22.58
N LEU A 10 -26.53 9.34 21.75
CA LEU A 10 -27.83 10.00 21.65
C LEU A 10 -28.92 9.03 21.16
N ILE A 11 -28.65 8.30 20.07
CA ILE A 11 -29.61 7.34 19.51
C ILE A 11 -29.93 6.24 20.54
N VAL A 12 -28.91 5.69 21.20
CA VAL A 12 -29.10 4.66 22.24
C VAL A 12 -29.90 5.21 23.42
N ALA A 13 -29.59 6.42 23.88
CA ALA A 13 -30.33 7.06 24.97
C ALA A 13 -31.80 7.30 24.63
N ILE A 14 -32.11 7.70 23.39
CA ILE A 14 -33.49 7.85 22.90
C ILE A 14 -34.22 6.50 22.91
N VAL A 15 -33.58 5.44 22.44
CA VAL A 15 -34.16 4.08 22.47
C VAL A 15 -34.42 3.64 23.91
N VAL A 16 -33.46 3.84 24.82
CA VAL A 16 -33.59 3.52 26.25
C VAL A 16 -34.71 4.34 26.92
N TYR A 17 -34.90 5.60 26.52
CA TYR A 17 -35.97 6.45 27.02
C TYR A 17 -37.35 5.88 26.66
N PHE A 18 -37.59 5.56 25.39
CA PHE A 18 -38.85 4.96 24.95
C PHE A 18 -39.09 3.58 25.54
N ASP A 19 -38.04 2.78 25.65
CA ASP A 19 -38.10 1.44 26.25
C ASP A 19 -38.43 1.52 27.76
N SER A 20 -37.86 2.49 28.46
CA SER A 20 -38.13 2.73 29.89
C SER A 20 -39.59 3.10 30.13
N ILE A 21 -40.19 3.93 29.28
CA ILE A 21 -41.62 4.29 29.34
C ILE A 21 -42.48 3.05 29.11
N LYS A 22 -42.19 2.28 28.06
CA LYS A 22 -42.97 1.08 27.68
C LYS A 22 -42.98 0.02 28.77
N TYR A 23 -41.86 -0.18 29.45
CA TYR A 23 -41.68 -1.22 30.47
C TYR A 23 -41.78 -0.72 31.92
N LYS A 24 -42.28 0.50 32.14
CA LYS A 24 -42.42 1.15 33.48
C LYS A 24 -41.11 1.14 34.30
N MET A 25 -39.98 1.35 33.63
CA MET A 25 -38.68 1.50 34.26
C MET A 25 -38.38 2.97 34.57
N PRO A 26 -37.44 3.26 35.49
CA PRO A 26 -37.04 4.62 35.77
C PRO A 26 -36.42 5.30 34.54
N VAL A 27 -36.97 6.44 34.14
CA VAL A 27 -36.53 7.15 32.92
C VAL A 27 -35.09 7.69 33.03
N TRP A 28 -34.52 7.77 34.25
CA TRP A 28 -33.13 8.19 34.49
C TRP A 28 -32.07 7.27 33.86
N TRP A 29 -32.46 6.07 33.41
CA TRP A 29 -31.57 5.21 32.64
C TRP A 29 -31.16 5.82 31.30
N ALA A 30 -32.01 6.63 30.67
CA ALA A 30 -31.69 7.29 29.40
C ALA A 30 -30.53 8.30 29.52
N PRO A 31 -30.55 9.28 30.45
CA PRO A 31 -29.40 10.16 30.64
C PRO A 31 -28.18 9.41 31.16
N LEU A 32 -28.35 8.36 31.99
CA LEU A 32 -27.22 7.52 32.43
C LEU A 32 -26.52 6.85 31.23
N VAL A 33 -27.30 6.27 30.31
CA VAL A 33 -26.77 5.63 29.10
C VAL A 33 -26.20 6.65 28.11
N PHE A 34 -26.74 7.87 28.06
CA PHE A 34 -26.18 8.95 27.26
C PHE A 34 -24.78 9.38 27.73
N PHE A 35 -24.62 9.63 29.03
CA PHE A 35 -23.34 10.07 29.62
C PHE A 35 -22.36 8.93 29.85
N ALA A 36 -22.86 7.69 30.00
CA ALA A 36 -22.06 6.49 30.14
C ALA A 36 -22.70 5.34 29.33
N PRO A 37 -22.47 5.26 28.00
CA PRO A 37 -22.96 4.18 27.15
C PRO A 37 -22.47 2.79 27.57
N ALA A 38 -21.36 2.71 28.32
CA ALA A 38 -20.92 1.49 28.99
C ALA A 38 -21.91 0.96 30.04
N ALA A 39 -22.91 1.76 30.46
CA ALA A 39 -24.02 1.35 31.31
C ALA A 39 -25.19 0.74 30.52
N THR A 40 -25.19 0.79 29.19
CA THR A 40 -26.22 0.15 28.33
C THR A 40 -26.36 -1.35 28.60
N PRO A 41 -25.27 -2.13 28.74
CA PRO A 41 -25.36 -3.55 29.13
C PRO A 41 -26.03 -3.74 30.48
N ILE A 42 -25.77 -2.86 31.46
CA ILE A 42 -26.37 -2.92 32.80
C ILE A 42 -27.88 -2.67 32.71
N TYR A 43 -28.31 -1.69 31.92
CA TYR A 43 -29.72 -1.46 31.61
C TYR A 43 -30.37 -2.69 30.95
N LEU A 44 -29.74 -3.26 29.92
CA LEU A 44 -30.24 -4.43 29.19
C LEU A 44 -30.34 -5.70 30.04
N ILE A 45 -29.41 -5.91 30.99
CA ILE A 45 -29.46 -7.01 31.97
C ILE A 45 -30.65 -6.82 32.91
N LYS A 46 -30.90 -5.58 33.34
CA LYS A 46 -31.99 -5.26 34.27
C LYS A 46 -33.38 -5.35 33.60
N THR A 47 -33.47 -5.15 32.28
CA THR A 47 -34.73 -5.12 31.53
C THR A 47 -35.19 -6.48 30.98
N ARG A 48 -34.31 -7.48 30.79
CA ARG A 48 -34.72 -8.79 30.23
C ARG A 48 -34.06 -10.00 30.91
N ARG A 49 -34.89 -10.85 31.55
CA ARG A 49 -34.51 -12.18 32.06
C ARG A 49 -34.59 -13.21 30.92
N LYS A 50 -33.45 -13.82 30.53
CA LYS A 50 -33.27 -15.02 29.66
C LYS A 50 -32.91 -14.89 28.15
N LYS A 51 -32.99 -13.72 27.48
CA LYS A 51 -32.56 -13.58 26.06
C LYS A 51 -31.61 -12.39 25.78
N SER A 52 -30.90 -11.91 26.80
CA SER A 52 -30.14 -10.65 26.78
C SER A 52 -28.75 -10.73 26.13
N VAL A 53 -28.24 -11.92 25.82
CA VAL A 53 -26.85 -12.07 25.34
C VAL A 53 -26.63 -11.40 23.96
N ILE A 54 -27.56 -11.57 23.03
CA ILE A 54 -27.47 -11.01 21.67
C ILE A 54 -27.44 -9.47 21.67
N PRO A 55 -28.40 -8.75 22.32
CA PRO A 55 -28.37 -7.29 22.30
C PRO A 55 -27.18 -6.69 23.06
N ILE A 56 -26.68 -7.36 24.11
CA ILE A 56 -25.45 -6.96 24.81
C ILE A 56 -24.23 -7.08 23.89
N ALA A 57 -24.11 -8.20 23.17
CA ALA A 57 -23.02 -8.41 22.21
C ALA A 57 -23.04 -7.37 21.08
N VAL A 58 -24.22 -7.04 20.54
CA VAL A 58 -24.39 -6.00 19.51
C VAL A 58 -23.97 -4.63 20.05
N CYS A 59 -24.36 -4.25 21.28
CA CYS A 59 -23.96 -2.98 21.87
C CYS A 59 -22.45 -2.89 22.10
N LEU A 60 -21.82 -3.97 22.55
CA LEU A 60 -20.37 -4.03 22.72
C LEU A 60 -19.65 -3.92 21.38
N LEU A 61 -20.12 -4.63 20.34
CA LEU A 61 -19.56 -4.56 18.99
C LEU A 61 -19.62 -3.13 18.44
N ILE A 62 -20.77 -2.46 18.55
CA ILE A 62 -20.93 -1.07 18.10
C ILE A 62 -20.01 -0.14 18.88
N SER A 63 -19.88 -0.32 20.19
CA SER A 63 -18.98 0.50 21.02
C SER A 63 -17.51 0.34 20.60
N VAL A 64 -17.09 -0.89 20.29
CA VAL A 64 -15.72 -1.16 19.77
C VAL A 64 -15.51 -0.48 18.42
N VAL A 65 -16.48 -0.58 17.50
CA VAL A 65 -16.40 0.06 16.17
C VAL A 65 -16.32 1.58 16.30
N VAL A 66 -17.12 2.19 17.18
CA VAL A 66 -17.12 3.64 17.43
C VAL A 66 -15.79 4.08 18.03
N LEU A 67 -15.28 3.38 19.05
CA LEU A 67 -13.98 3.69 19.65
C LEU A 67 -12.82 3.56 18.65
N ALA A 68 -12.84 2.51 17.83
CA ALA A 68 -11.85 2.34 16.76
C ALA A 68 -11.94 3.45 15.72
N GLY A 69 -13.16 3.83 15.31
CA GLY A 69 -13.39 4.93 14.37
C GLY A 69 -12.95 6.30 14.90
N GLU A 70 -13.26 6.61 16.16
CA GLU A 70 -12.81 7.82 16.85
C GLU A 70 -11.28 7.86 16.98
N GLY A 71 -10.67 6.75 17.38
CA GLY A 71 -9.21 6.62 17.45
C GLY A 71 -8.56 6.87 16.09
N PHE A 72 -9.13 6.33 15.01
CA PHE A 72 -8.67 6.56 13.64
C PHE A 72 -8.80 8.02 13.21
N LEU A 73 -9.96 8.65 13.45
CA LEU A 73 -10.19 10.06 13.11
C LEU A 73 -9.27 10.99 13.91
N PHE A 74 -9.09 10.70 15.19
CA PHE A 74 -8.19 11.44 16.06
C PHE A 74 -6.74 11.33 15.60
N SER A 75 -6.27 10.14 15.23
CA SER A 75 -4.94 9.96 14.64
C SER A 75 -4.78 10.83 13.40
N LYS A 76 -5.72 10.77 12.46
CA LYS A 76 -5.68 11.61 11.25
C LYS A 76 -5.70 13.11 11.54
N ALA A 77 -6.45 13.55 12.54
CA ALA A 77 -6.51 14.95 12.93
C ALA A 77 -5.17 15.41 13.54
N LYS A 78 -4.56 14.55 14.36
CA LYS A 78 -3.24 14.79 14.94
C LYS A 78 -2.17 14.87 13.85
N ASP A 79 -2.14 13.91 12.92
CA ASP A 79 -1.18 13.89 11.80
C ASP A 79 -1.33 15.16 10.94
N LYS A 80 -2.56 15.62 10.69
CA LYS A 80 -2.82 16.88 9.98
C LYS A 80 -2.33 18.11 10.73
N ALA A 81 -2.52 18.15 12.05
CA ALA A 81 -2.06 19.26 12.88
C ALA A 81 -0.53 19.31 12.96
N GLU A 82 0.10 18.15 13.09
CA GLU A 82 1.56 18.00 13.05
C GLU A 82 2.11 18.43 11.69
N LEU A 83 1.53 17.95 10.59
CA LEU A 83 1.90 18.40 9.25
C LEU A 83 1.72 19.91 9.07
N ALA A 84 0.63 20.50 9.58
CA ALA A 84 0.35 21.93 9.49
C ALA A 84 1.34 22.81 10.29
N SER A 85 2.04 22.23 11.27
CA SER A 85 3.06 22.93 12.05
C SER A 85 4.37 23.18 11.28
N HIS A 86 4.57 22.46 10.16
CA HIS A 86 5.75 22.57 9.31
C HIS A 86 5.60 23.64 8.22
N SER A 87 6.75 24.14 7.73
CA SER A 87 6.74 25.09 6.61
C SER A 87 6.07 24.50 5.35
N PRO A 88 5.56 25.33 4.44
CA PRO A 88 5.00 24.86 3.18
C PRO A 88 5.96 23.94 2.40
N ALA A 89 7.27 24.27 2.39
CA ALA A 89 8.29 23.46 1.73
C ALA A 89 8.45 22.08 2.38
N ALA A 90 8.59 22.03 3.70
CA ALA A 90 8.66 20.77 4.44
C ALA A 90 7.42 19.89 4.22
N ARG A 91 6.23 20.48 4.20
CA ARG A 91 4.98 19.77 3.91
C ARG A 91 4.96 19.13 2.53
N GLU A 92 5.41 19.86 1.50
CA GLU A 92 5.51 19.31 0.15
C GLU A 92 6.51 18.15 0.08
N ILE A 93 7.67 18.27 0.75
CA ILE A 93 8.67 17.19 0.80
C ILE A 93 8.12 15.94 1.51
N ILE A 94 7.35 16.10 2.58
CA ILE A 94 6.68 14.97 3.24
C ILE A 94 5.68 14.32 2.28
N LYS A 95 4.86 15.10 1.56
CA LYS A 95 3.93 14.56 0.55
C LYS A 95 4.65 13.82 -0.58
N PHE A 96 5.87 14.23 -0.96
CA PHE A 96 6.67 13.47 -1.93
C PHE A 96 6.90 12.04 -1.45
N THR A 97 7.22 11.83 -0.17
CA THR A 97 7.45 10.48 0.38
C THR A 97 6.21 9.60 0.26
N ASP A 98 5.02 10.16 0.52
CA ASP A 98 3.75 9.44 0.35
C ASP A 98 3.49 9.11 -1.12
N ARG A 99 3.71 10.04 -2.05
CA ARG A 99 3.56 9.79 -3.49
C ARG A 99 4.52 8.71 -3.99
N ILE A 100 5.79 8.76 -3.57
CA ILE A 100 6.77 7.72 -3.90
C ILE A 100 6.28 6.35 -3.39
N LYS A 101 5.84 6.30 -2.13
CA LYS A 101 5.32 5.07 -1.52
C LYS A 101 4.12 4.51 -2.27
N ASP A 102 3.17 5.36 -2.68
CA ASP A 102 1.98 4.95 -3.41
C ASP A 102 2.31 4.40 -4.80
N VAL A 103 3.23 5.06 -5.53
CA VAL A 103 3.69 4.58 -6.84
C VAL A 103 4.40 3.24 -6.71
N VAL A 104 5.29 3.07 -5.71
CA VAL A 104 5.98 1.78 -5.49
C VAL A 104 5.00 0.68 -5.08
N ASN A 105 4.03 0.98 -4.22
CA ASN A 105 3.00 -0.01 -3.86
C ASN A 105 2.16 -0.40 -5.09
N THR A 106 1.88 0.54 -5.98
CA THR A 106 1.20 0.26 -7.25
C THR A 106 2.05 -0.61 -8.16
N LEU A 107 3.34 -0.29 -8.32
CA LEU A 107 4.30 -1.12 -9.05
C LEU A 107 4.38 -2.53 -8.48
N ASN A 108 4.43 -2.66 -7.15
CA ASN A 108 4.46 -3.95 -6.46
C ASN A 108 3.21 -4.78 -6.76
N TYR A 109 2.04 -4.15 -6.72
CA TYR A 109 0.78 -4.78 -7.10
C TYR A 109 0.79 -5.23 -8.57
N TYR A 110 1.35 -4.41 -9.46
CA TYR A 110 1.39 -4.72 -10.89
C TYR A 110 2.35 -5.86 -11.19
N THR A 111 3.50 -5.92 -10.52
CA THR A 111 4.43 -7.04 -10.61
C THR A 111 3.76 -8.36 -10.24
N ILE A 112 2.96 -8.40 -9.18
CA ILE A 112 2.21 -9.60 -8.78
C ILE A 112 1.20 -10.00 -9.87
N LYS A 113 0.46 -9.03 -10.41
CA LYS A 113 -0.48 -9.27 -11.50
C LYS A 113 0.18 -9.73 -12.79
N LEU A 114 1.39 -9.25 -13.10
CA LEU A 114 2.13 -9.64 -14.29
C LEU A 114 2.40 -11.15 -14.30
N GLU A 115 2.67 -11.75 -13.15
CA GLU A 115 2.82 -13.20 -13.01
C GLU A 115 1.52 -13.95 -13.32
N GLU A 116 0.38 -13.40 -12.92
CA GLU A 116 -0.94 -13.98 -13.20
C GLU A 116 -1.26 -13.92 -14.69
N VAL A 117 -1.00 -12.79 -15.35
CA VAL A 117 -1.32 -12.59 -16.78
C VAL A 117 -0.35 -13.33 -17.69
N SER A 118 0.94 -13.38 -17.34
CA SER A 118 1.96 -14.08 -18.14
C SER A 118 1.86 -15.62 -18.10
N GLY A 119 1.14 -16.19 -17.12
CA GLY A 119 0.95 -17.63 -16.95
C GLY A 119 -0.20 -18.25 -17.74
N VAL A 120 -1.09 -17.46 -18.34
CA VAL A 120 -2.34 -17.95 -18.96
C VAL A 120 -2.20 -17.99 -20.49
N GLY A 121 -1.96 -19.19 -21.02
CA GLY A 121 -2.12 -19.62 -22.42
C GLY A 121 -1.86 -18.58 -23.53
N ALA A 122 -0.79 -18.76 -24.31
CA ALA A 122 -0.42 -17.86 -25.40
C ALA A 122 -1.50 -17.79 -26.50
N SER A 123 -2.37 -16.79 -26.42
CA SER A 123 -3.17 -16.28 -27.52
C SER A 123 -2.69 -14.88 -27.89
N THR A 124 -2.90 -14.44 -29.12
CA THR A 124 -2.54 -13.08 -29.56
C THR A 124 -3.24 -11.99 -28.73
N ALA A 125 -4.48 -12.24 -28.28
CA ALA A 125 -5.20 -11.35 -27.38
C ALA A 125 -4.48 -11.20 -26.02
N ASN A 126 -4.01 -12.30 -25.44
CA ASN A 126 -3.27 -12.27 -24.17
C ASN A 126 -1.91 -11.59 -24.31
N ILE A 127 -1.26 -11.69 -25.48
CA ILE A 127 0.00 -10.98 -25.76
C ILE A 127 -0.22 -9.46 -25.78
N ASN A 128 -1.27 -8.99 -26.44
CA ASN A 128 -1.59 -7.56 -26.50
C ASN A 128 -1.98 -7.01 -25.11
N GLU A 129 -2.80 -7.73 -24.35
CA GLU A 129 -3.14 -7.34 -22.97
C GLU A 129 -1.88 -7.27 -22.09
N THR A 130 -0.96 -8.22 -22.24
CA THR A 130 0.32 -8.20 -21.51
C THR A 130 1.21 -7.03 -21.96
N LEU A 131 1.21 -6.67 -23.25
CA LEU A 131 1.97 -5.52 -23.77
C LEU A 131 1.45 -4.19 -23.22
N ASP A 132 0.12 -4.01 -23.18
CA ASP A 132 -0.50 -2.83 -22.58
C ASP A 132 -0.13 -2.74 -21.10
N PHE A 133 -0.20 -3.86 -20.38
CA PHE A 133 0.18 -3.92 -18.98
C PHE A 133 1.66 -3.59 -18.73
N VAL A 134 2.57 -4.10 -19.55
CA VAL A 134 4.01 -3.76 -19.49
C VAL A 134 4.22 -2.26 -19.78
N THR A 135 3.45 -1.69 -20.71
CA THR A 135 3.52 -0.25 -21.02
C THR A 135 3.12 0.60 -19.82
N ASP A 136 2.03 0.24 -19.14
CA ASP A 136 1.59 0.91 -17.91
C ASP A 136 2.64 0.81 -16.80
N MET A 137 3.27 -0.37 -16.63
CA MET A 137 4.35 -0.55 -15.66
C MET A 137 5.57 0.34 -15.96
N LYS A 138 5.96 0.48 -17.24
CA LYS A 138 7.05 1.38 -17.64
C LYS A 138 6.71 2.84 -17.37
N ALA A 139 5.46 3.25 -17.59
CA ALA A 139 5.00 4.60 -17.26
C ALA A 139 5.10 4.89 -15.76
N LEU A 140 4.62 3.95 -14.92
CA LEU A 140 4.75 4.03 -13.47
C LEU A 140 6.20 4.05 -12.99
N LEU A 141 7.09 3.27 -13.63
CA LEU A 141 8.51 3.26 -13.30
C LEU A 141 9.17 4.63 -13.58
N ARG A 142 8.84 5.26 -14.71
CA ARG A 142 9.30 6.62 -15.03
C ARG A 142 8.74 7.66 -14.06
N GLU A 143 7.47 7.54 -13.67
CA GLU A 143 6.89 8.40 -12.64
C GLU A 143 7.65 8.25 -11.32
N HIS A 144 7.96 7.01 -10.92
CA HIS A 144 8.73 6.72 -9.71
C HIS A 144 10.13 7.35 -9.75
N GLU A 145 10.86 7.20 -10.86
CA GLU A 145 12.18 7.82 -11.04
C GLU A 145 12.11 9.36 -10.97
N ASN A 146 11.11 9.95 -11.64
CA ASN A 146 10.91 11.40 -11.60
C ASN A 146 10.58 11.91 -10.19
N LEU A 147 9.77 11.17 -9.44
CA LEU A 147 9.45 11.50 -8.05
C LEU A 147 10.66 11.39 -7.13
N ILE A 148 11.49 10.35 -7.27
CA ILE A 148 12.74 10.21 -6.53
C ILE A 148 13.67 11.37 -6.85
N ASN A 149 13.89 11.67 -8.14
CA ASN A 149 14.77 12.76 -8.56
C ASN A 149 14.30 14.11 -8.01
N GLY A 150 13.00 14.41 -8.15
CA GLY A 150 12.40 15.62 -7.61
C GLY A 150 12.50 15.70 -6.09
N PHE A 151 12.28 14.59 -5.39
CA PHE A 151 12.44 14.50 -3.94
C PHE A 151 13.89 14.76 -3.52
N THR A 152 14.86 14.06 -4.11
CA THR A 152 16.28 14.22 -3.81
C THR A 152 16.78 15.64 -4.07
N MET A 153 16.36 16.26 -5.17
CA MET A 153 16.69 17.67 -5.44
C MET A 153 16.09 18.59 -4.37
N THR A 154 14.80 18.44 -4.07
CA THR A 154 14.11 19.31 -3.10
C THR A 154 14.67 19.14 -1.68
N VAL A 155 14.98 17.90 -1.27
CA VAL A 155 15.61 17.63 0.04
C VAL A 155 16.98 18.30 0.15
N ASN A 156 17.77 18.28 -0.92
CA ASN A 156 19.07 18.94 -0.95
C ASN A 156 18.94 20.47 -0.92
N ASP A 157 18.03 21.05 -1.70
CA ASP A 157 17.79 22.50 -1.75
C ASP A 157 17.33 23.05 -0.39
N TYR A 158 16.52 22.27 0.35
CA TYR A 158 15.96 22.67 1.64
C TYR A 158 16.65 22.01 2.85
N ARG A 159 17.84 21.43 2.68
CA ARG A 159 18.53 20.63 3.72
C ARG A 159 18.63 21.34 5.08
N ASN A 160 19.06 22.60 5.08
CA ASN A 160 19.23 23.37 6.33
C ASN A 160 17.88 23.66 7.01
N LEU A 161 16.83 23.93 6.24
CA LEU A 161 15.47 24.12 6.74
C LEU A 161 14.96 22.84 7.40
N LEU A 162 15.14 21.69 6.75
CA LEU A 162 14.71 20.40 7.28
C LEU A 162 15.41 20.05 8.60
N ILE A 163 16.70 20.34 8.73
CA ILE A 163 17.44 20.16 9.99
C ILE A 163 16.87 21.08 11.08
N ALA A 164 16.61 22.35 10.77
CA ALA A 164 16.04 23.32 11.71
C ALA A 164 14.63 22.92 12.18
N GLU A 165 13.82 22.34 11.30
CA GLU A 165 12.47 21.83 11.60
C GLU A 165 12.46 20.42 12.23
N LYS A 166 13.63 19.87 12.59
CA LYS A 166 13.79 18.51 13.13
C LYS A 166 13.28 17.40 12.20
N LEU A 167 13.26 17.66 10.90
CA LEU A 167 12.90 16.71 9.84
C LEU A 167 14.13 16.02 9.23
N GLY A 168 15.16 15.78 10.04
CA GLY A 168 16.40 15.12 9.61
C GLY A 168 16.17 13.70 9.05
N TRP A 169 15.05 13.06 9.41
CA TRP A 169 14.64 11.77 8.86
C TRP A 169 14.43 11.79 7.35
N LEU A 170 14.03 12.93 6.75
CA LEU A 170 13.90 13.07 5.31
C LEU A 170 15.25 12.96 4.59
N LEU A 171 16.34 13.36 5.26
CA LEU A 171 17.71 13.17 4.74
C LEU A 171 18.10 11.69 4.74
N ASN A 172 17.63 10.92 5.73
CA ASN A 172 17.87 9.47 5.74
C ASN A 172 17.10 8.77 4.62
N ILE A 173 15.88 9.21 4.32
CA ILE A 173 15.09 8.70 3.18
C ILE A 173 15.73 9.07 1.85
N GLU A 174 16.25 10.28 1.71
CA GLU A 174 17.03 10.68 0.53
C GLU A 174 18.28 9.80 0.36
N GLY A 175 19.00 9.54 1.45
CA GLY A 175 20.13 8.60 1.46
C GLY A 175 19.74 7.17 1.05
N TYR A 176 18.54 6.71 1.45
CA TYR A 176 18.02 5.41 1.01
C TYR A 176 17.81 5.36 -0.51
N TYR A 177 17.17 6.38 -1.10
CA TYR A 177 16.86 6.38 -2.54
C TYR A 177 18.08 6.64 -3.43
N THR A 178 19.11 7.31 -2.91
CA THR A 178 20.36 7.54 -3.63
C THR A 178 21.35 6.37 -3.50
N GLU A 179 21.06 5.39 -2.64
CA GLU A 179 21.91 4.22 -2.46
C GLU A 179 22.08 3.43 -3.77
N THR A 180 23.30 2.96 -4.00
CA THR A 180 23.68 2.28 -5.23
C THR A 180 22.82 1.04 -5.50
N VAL A 181 22.42 0.30 -4.46
CA VAL A 181 21.57 -0.90 -4.61
C VAL A 181 20.15 -0.55 -5.06
N VAL A 182 19.59 0.57 -4.59
CA VAL A 182 18.25 1.03 -4.94
C VAL A 182 18.24 1.57 -6.36
N VAL A 183 19.25 2.37 -6.73
CA VAL A 183 19.42 2.86 -8.12
C VAL A 183 19.62 1.70 -9.10
N LYS A 184 20.42 0.69 -8.74
CA LYS A 184 20.61 -0.51 -9.57
C LYS A 184 19.32 -1.30 -9.74
N TYR A 185 18.49 -1.36 -8.70
CA TYR A 185 17.19 -2.02 -8.77
C TYR A 185 16.31 -1.39 -9.85
N LEU A 186 16.11 -0.08 -9.84
CA LEU A 186 15.27 0.62 -10.84
C LEU A 186 15.75 0.36 -12.27
N LYS A 187 17.05 0.53 -12.51
CA LYS A 187 17.66 0.26 -13.82
C LYS A 187 17.51 -1.20 -14.26
N SER A 188 17.61 -2.14 -13.32
CA SER A 188 17.43 -3.56 -13.64
C SER A 188 15.98 -3.90 -13.95
N PHE A 189 15.03 -3.20 -13.32
CA PHE A 189 13.60 -3.40 -13.54
C PHE A 189 13.19 -2.88 -14.92
N ASP A 190 13.69 -1.70 -15.31
CA ASP A 190 13.46 -1.15 -16.65
C ASP A 190 14.00 -2.09 -17.74
N ALA A 191 15.25 -2.55 -17.60
CA ALA A 191 15.85 -3.49 -18.56
C ALA A 191 15.10 -4.83 -18.65
N TYR A 192 14.50 -5.29 -17.55
CA TYR A 192 13.62 -6.45 -17.53
C TYR A 192 12.34 -6.19 -18.35
N LEU A 193 11.65 -5.08 -18.10
CA LEU A 193 10.44 -4.72 -18.82
C LEU A 193 10.70 -4.51 -20.31
N GLU A 194 11.81 -3.87 -20.70
CA GLU A 194 12.21 -3.71 -22.11
C GLU A 194 12.46 -5.05 -22.81
N SER A 195 13.15 -5.98 -22.12
CA SER A 195 13.41 -7.31 -22.66
C SER A 195 12.13 -8.12 -22.80
N PHE A 196 11.20 -7.97 -21.85
CA PHE A 196 9.90 -8.65 -21.89
C PHE A 196 8.99 -8.09 -23.00
N GLU A 197 8.90 -6.77 -23.13
CA GLU A 197 8.20 -6.09 -24.21
C GLU A 197 8.71 -6.55 -25.59
N SER A 198 10.04 -6.64 -25.75
CA SER A 198 10.66 -7.10 -27.00
C SER A 198 10.27 -8.55 -27.34
N LEU A 199 10.25 -9.44 -26.34
CA LEU A 199 9.80 -10.82 -26.50
C LEU A 199 8.32 -10.89 -26.90
N LEU A 200 7.45 -10.13 -26.22
CA LEU A 200 6.02 -10.11 -26.48
C LEU A 200 5.71 -9.56 -27.87
N LYS A 201 6.35 -8.45 -28.28
CA LYS A 201 6.21 -7.89 -29.64
C LYS A 201 6.58 -8.90 -30.72
N TYR A 202 7.74 -9.55 -30.57
CA TYR A 202 8.17 -10.57 -31.52
C TYR A 202 7.21 -11.77 -31.56
N THR A 203 6.74 -12.22 -30.39
CA THR A 203 5.82 -13.36 -30.28
C THR A 203 4.45 -13.03 -30.85
N GLY A 204 3.97 -11.80 -30.70
CA GLY A 204 2.70 -11.34 -31.26
C GLY A 204 2.76 -11.18 -32.79
N GLU A 205 3.85 -10.62 -33.32
CA GLU A 205 4.04 -10.41 -34.76
C GLU A 205 4.18 -11.71 -35.55
N TYR A 206 4.87 -12.71 -34.98
CA TYR A 206 5.19 -13.98 -35.65
C TYR A 206 4.53 -15.20 -34.99
N PHE A 207 3.35 -15.01 -34.39
CA PHE A 207 2.69 -16.03 -33.57
C PHE A 207 2.45 -17.32 -34.36
N ASP A 208 1.91 -17.21 -35.58
CA ASP A 208 1.57 -18.35 -36.43
C ASP A 208 2.82 -19.07 -36.92
N GLU A 209 3.87 -18.35 -37.31
CA GLU A 209 5.13 -18.93 -37.77
C GLU A 209 5.88 -19.68 -36.67
N ILE A 210 5.79 -19.19 -35.42
CA ILE A 210 6.32 -19.86 -34.23
C ILE A 210 5.52 -21.15 -33.97
N GLN A 211 4.18 -21.08 -34.00
CA GLN A 211 3.27 -22.23 -33.84
C GLN A 211 3.49 -23.30 -34.92
N MET A 212 3.62 -22.87 -36.18
CA MET A 212 3.94 -23.70 -37.34
C MET A 212 5.40 -24.15 -37.38
N LYS A 213 6.16 -23.90 -36.31
CA LYS A 213 7.47 -24.49 -36.06
C LYS A 213 8.56 -24.07 -37.05
N SER A 214 8.41 -22.92 -37.71
CA SER A 214 9.40 -22.36 -38.64
C SER A 214 10.78 -22.23 -37.98
N LEU A 215 11.80 -22.83 -38.59
CA LEU A 215 13.15 -22.89 -38.01
C LEU A 215 13.73 -21.49 -37.75
N LYS A 216 13.52 -20.56 -38.68
CA LYS A 216 13.97 -19.16 -38.56
C LYS A 216 13.31 -18.46 -37.37
N HIS A 217 11.98 -18.53 -37.28
CA HIS A 217 11.24 -17.81 -36.25
C HIS A 217 11.42 -18.41 -34.86
N ARG A 218 11.61 -19.74 -34.75
CA ARG A 218 11.99 -20.37 -33.49
C ARG A 218 13.35 -19.93 -32.97
N LYS A 219 14.38 -19.90 -33.83
CA LYS A 219 15.72 -19.46 -33.42
C LYS A 219 15.71 -18.02 -32.92
N ASN A 220 14.95 -17.15 -33.57
CA ASN A 220 14.80 -15.76 -33.15
C ASN A 220 14.02 -15.66 -31.83
N TYR A 221 12.89 -16.37 -31.70
CA TYR A 221 12.12 -16.45 -30.46
C TYR A 221 13.00 -16.90 -29.28
N ASP A 222 13.78 -17.96 -29.46
CA ASP A 222 14.72 -18.45 -28.43
C ASP A 222 15.73 -17.37 -28.04
N GLY A 223 16.20 -16.57 -29.00
CA GLY A 223 17.07 -15.42 -28.75
C GLY A 223 16.41 -14.35 -27.87
N TYR A 224 15.18 -13.94 -28.21
CA TYR A 224 14.41 -12.99 -27.40
C TYR A 224 14.09 -13.54 -26.01
N TYR A 225 13.70 -14.82 -25.93
CA TYR A 225 13.43 -15.49 -24.67
C TYR A 225 14.67 -15.56 -23.77
N MET A 226 15.84 -15.87 -24.33
CA MET A 226 17.09 -15.90 -23.57
C MET A 226 17.49 -14.51 -23.04
N ASN A 227 17.24 -13.44 -23.80
CA ASN A 227 17.48 -12.08 -23.34
C ASN A 227 16.55 -11.71 -22.18
N TYR A 228 15.26 -11.99 -22.33
CA TYR A 228 14.26 -11.85 -21.27
C TYR A 228 14.66 -12.62 -20.00
N ALA A 229 14.99 -13.91 -20.13
CA ALA A 229 15.34 -14.76 -19.00
C ALA A 229 16.58 -14.26 -18.25
N ARG A 230 17.61 -13.77 -18.97
CA ARG A 230 18.80 -13.16 -18.37
C ARG A 230 18.48 -11.85 -17.66
N ALA A 231 17.62 -11.02 -18.24
CA ALA A 231 17.21 -9.76 -17.63
C ALA A 231 16.42 -10.00 -16.34
N LEU A 232 15.49 -10.97 -16.36
CA LEU A 232 14.74 -11.40 -15.19
C LEU A 232 15.66 -11.93 -14.08
N ASP A 233 16.55 -12.88 -14.38
CA ASP A 233 17.49 -13.42 -13.38
C ASP A 233 18.38 -12.33 -12.76
N ARG A 234 18.88 -11.40 -13.59
CA ARG A 234 19.64 -10.24 -13.11
C ARG A 234 18.79 -9.35 -12.20
N HIS A 235 17.55 -9.05 -12.59
CA HIS A 235 16.63 -8.23 -11.80
C HIS A 235 16.32 -8.89 -10.46
N SER A 236 15.96 -10.17 -10.43
CA SER A 236 15.68 -10.92 -9.21
C SER A 236 16.86 -10.89 -8.22
N ARG A 237 18.10 -11.08 -8.71
CA ARG A 237 19.30 -11.02 -7.85
C ARG A 237 19.49 -9.63 -7.23
N ILE A 238 19.30 -8.57 -8.02
CA ILE A 238 19.44 -7.20 -7.55
C ILE A 238 18.31 -6.86 -6.56
N ASP A 239 17.09 -7.31 -6.83
CA ASP A 239 15.95 -7.08 -5.93
C ASP A 239 16.16 -7.74 -4.57
N VAL A 240 16.67 -8.97 -4.51
CA VAL A 240 17.07 -9.60 -3.24
C VAL A 240 18.11 -8.75 -2.49
N GLY A 241 19.06 -8.15 -3.21
CA GLY A 241 20.02 -7.21 -2.63
C GLY A 241 19.35 -5.96 -2.04
N ARG A 242 18.43 -5.35 -2.80
CA ARG A 242 17.64 -4.19 -2.36
C ARG A 242 16.80 -4.53 -1.13
N MET A 243 16.09 -5.65 -1.11
CA MET A 243 15.27 -6.07 0.03
C MET A 243 16.10 -6.26 1.31
N LYS A 244 17.28 -6.88 1.20
CA LYS A 244 18.23 -7.01 2.33
C LYS A 244 18.70 -5.65 2.82
N TYR A 245 19.01 -4.74 1.90
CA TYR A 245 19.40 -3.38 2.25
C TYR A 245 18.28 -2.65 2.97
N GLN A 246 17.04 -2.68 2.45
CA GLN A 246 15.89 -2.04 3.07
C GLN A 246 15.60 -2.60 4.47
N TYR A 247 15.68 -3.93 4.64
CA TYR A 247 15.54 -4.56 5.95
C TYR A 247 16.60 -4.05 6.94
N ASN A 248 17.87 -4.00 6.52
CA ASN A 248 18.95 -3.49 7.36
C ASN A 248 18.78 -1.99 7.65
N PHE A 249 18.34 -1.20 6.67
CA PHE A 249 18.07 0.23 6.82
C PHE A 249 16.99 0.46 7.88
N LEU A 250 15.86 -0.25 7.79
CA LEU A 250 14.76 -0.17 8.76
C LEU A 250 15.15 -0.68 10.15
N LYS A 251 16.12 -1.60 10.26
CA LYS A 251 16.67 -2.01 11.55
C LYS A 251 17.43 -0.86 12.25
N HIS A 252 18.09 0.00 11.48
CA HIS A 252 18.80 1.17 12.02
C HIS A 252 17.89 2.38 12.20
N TYR A 253 16.86 2.50 11.37
CA TYR A 253 15.89 3.61 11.38
C TYR A 253 14.44 3.07 11.40
N PRO A 254 13.98 2.49 12.53
CA PRO A 254 12.69 1.83 12.61
C PRO A 254 11.51 2.80 12.48
N ASP A 255 11.70 4.04 12.89
CA ASP A 255 10.75 5.14 12.76
C ASP A 255 10.44 5.52 11.30
N LEU A 256 11.26 5.05 10.35
CA LEU A 256 11.09 5.35 8.92
C LEU A 256 10.22 4.33 8.18
N GLU A 257 9.83 3.23 8.82
CA GLU A 257 8.97 2.21 8.23
C GLU A 257 7.68 2.78 7.59
N PRO A 258 6.96 3.74 8.19
CA PRO A 258 5.73 4.29 7.61
C PRO A 258 5.92 5.07 6.29
N TYR A 259 7.14 5.55 6.05
CA TYR A 259 7.49 6.42 4.93
C TYR A 259 8.19 5.70 3.78
N LEU A 260 8.55 4.43 3.99
CA LEU A 260 9.15 3.58 2.97
C LEU A 260 8.12 2.60 2.38
N PRO A 261 8.31 2.18 1.12
CA PRO A 261 7.42 1.20 0.49
C PRO A 261 7.51 -0.14 1.20
N LYS A 262 6.41 -0.91 1.17
CA LYS A 262 6.43 -2.27 1.73
C LYS A 262 7.39 -3.15 0.93
N VAL A 263 8.18 -3.96 1.64
CA VAL A 263 9.04 -4.97 1.02
C VAL A 263 8.13 -6.04 0.42
N LEU A 264 8.23 -6.27 -0.90
CA LEU A 264 7.61 -7.42 -1.54
C LEU A 264 8.21 -8.71 -0.98
N ASP A 265 7.38 -9.74 -0.87
CA ASP A 265 7.89 -11.06 -0.52
C ASP A 265 8.84 -11.57 -1.63
N SER A 266 10.04 -12.02 -1.26
CA SER A 266 11.02 -12.54 -2.22
C SER A 266 10.54 -13.78 -3.00
N ARG A 267 9.41 -14.37 -2.58
CA ARG A 267 8.75 -15.50 -3.25
C ARG A 267 8.04 -15.15 -4.56
N PHE A 268 7.78 -13.88 -4.86
CA PHE A 268 7.13 -13.48 -6.11
C PHE A 268 8.05 -13.74 -7.30
N PHE A 269 9.28 -13.21 -7.28
CA PHE A 269 10.32 -13.56 -8.25
C PHE A 269 10.94 -14.95 -8.03
N LYS A 270 10.13 -15.99 -7.85
CA LYS A 270 10.58 -17.38 -7.91
C LYS A 270 11.29 -17.58 -9.23
N ILE A 271 12.61 -17.64 -9.11
CA ILE A 271 13.61 -17.98 -10.12
C ILE A 271 13.00 -18.95 -11.14
N TRP A 272 12.74 -18.47 -12.36
CA TRP A 272 12.28 -19.26 -13.51
C TRP A 272 13.36 -20.20 -14.07
N VAL A 273 14.30 -20.61 -13.22
CA VAL A 273 15.24 -21.70 -13.46
C VAL A 273 14.87 -22.81 -12.49
N LYS A 274 13.76 -23.49 -12.76
CA LYS A 274 13.69 -24.90 -12.38
C LYS A 274 14.78 -25.59 -13.19
N LYS A 275 15.81 -26.07 -12.48
CA LYS A 275 16.76 -27.06 -12.96
C LYS A 275 16.03 -28.24 -13.59
#